data_AF-W1WPX8-F1
#
_entry.id   AF-W1WPX8-F1
#
_cell.length_a   1.000
_cell.length_b   1.000
_cell.length_c   1.000
_cell.angle_alpha   90.00
_cell.angle_beta   90.00
_cell.angle_gamma   90.00
#
_symmetry.space_group_name_H-M   'P 1'
#
loop_
_entity.id
_entity.type
_entity.pdbx_description
1 polymer ?
#
loop_
_entity_poly.entity_id
_entity_poly.type
_entity_poly.pdbx_seq_one_letter_code
_entity_poly.pdbx_strand_id
1 'polypeptide(L)' 'MRNLVGKNTIILTLLNGISAREVLKEEFKDNHVLYGLAIKIDAVKVGNKITQNSKAIIQFGDKYNKTMSEEV' A
#
# COMPACT_ATOMS: atom_id res chain seq x y z
N MET A 1 -8.44 -1.12 13.26
CA MET A 1 -7.77 -1.90 12.19
C MET A 1 -7.72 -3.39 12.51
N ARG A 2 -7.29 -3.81 13.71
CA ARG A 2 -7.24 -5.24 14.13
C ARG A 2 -8.52 -6.03 13.82
N ASN A 3 -9.70 -5.49 14.12
CA ASN A 3 -10.98 -6.16 13.88
C ASN A 3 -11.42 -6.20 12.40
N LEU A 4 -10.67 -5.56 11.50
CA LEU A 4 -10.93 -5.52 10.06
C LEU A 4 -9.95 -6.41 9.27
N VAL A 5 -8.89 -6.90 9.92
CA VAL A 5 -7.83 -7.70 9.29
C VAL A 5 -8.08 -9.17 9.62
N GLY A 6 -8.52 -9.93 8.62
CA GLY A 6 -8.69 -11.38 8.71
C GLY A 6 -7.47 -12.13 8.19
N LYS A 7 -7.50 -13.47 8.32
CA LYS A 7 -6.40 -14.36 7.92
C LYS A 7 -5.87 -14.13 6.49
N ASN A 8 -6.76 -13.85 5.54
CA ASN A 8 -6.40 -13.70 4.12
C ASN A 8 -6.35 -12.24 3.67
N THR A 9 -6.22 -11.29 4.61
CA THR A 9 -6.17 -9.87 4.27
C THR A 9 -4.76 -9.49 3.79
N ILE A 10 -4.69 -8.83 2.64
CA ILE A 10 -3.46 -8.19 2.14
C ILE A 10 -3.48 -6.71 2.55
N ILE A 11 -2.34 -6.22 3.04
CA ILE A 11 -2.18 -4.82 3.45
C ILE A 11 -1.22 -4.14 2.47
N LEU A 12 -1.72 -3.12 1.77
CA LEU A 12 -0.92 -2.31 0.84
C LEU A 12 -0.67 -0.91 1.43
N THR A 13 0.60 -0.56 1.61
CA THR A 13 0.99 0.75 2.16
C THR A 13 1.21 1.76 1.04
N LEU A 14 0.40 2.81 0.97
CA LEU A 14 0.55 3.91 -0.01
C LEU A 14 1.03 5.23 0.64
N LEU A 15 1.57 5.16 1.85
CA LEU A 15 2.14 6.31 2.54
C LEU A 15 3.42 6.76 1.85
N ASN A 16 3.75 8.04 1.96
CA ASN A 16 5.02 8.56 1.46
C ASN A 16 6.19 7.90 2.22
N GLY A 17 7.13 7.31 1.48
CA GLY A 17 8.24 6.54 2.04
C GLY A 17 7.92 5.04 2.20
N ILE A 18 8.88 4.26 2.69
CA ILE A 18 8.77 2.79 2.79
C ILE A 18 8.70 2.27 4.23
N SER A 19 8.86 3.14 5.23
CA SER A 19 8.97 2.76 6.65
C SER A 19 7.65 2.24 7.24
N ALA A 20 6.51 2.71 6.75
CA ALA A 20 5.20 2.32 7.27
C ALA A 20 4.93 0.80 7.16
N ARG A 21 5.54 0.15 6.17
CA ARG A 21 5.41 -1.30 5.99
C ARG A 21 6.02 -2.07 7.16
N GLU A 22 7.16 -1.64 7.69
CA GLU A 22 7.86 -2.34 8.78
C GLU A 22 7.00 -2.37 10.03
N VAL A 23 6.44 -1.23 10.41
CA VAL A 23 5.47 -1.10 11.53
C VAL A 23 4.26 -2.02 11.32
N LEU A 24 3.68 -2.03 10.11
CA LEU A 24 2.51 -2.86 9.81
C LEU A 24 2.85 -4.35 9.78
N LYS A 25 4.05 -4.74 9.35
CA LYS A 25 4.47 -6.14 9.32
C LYS A 25 4.78 -6.68 10.72
N GLU A 26 5.29 -5.84 11.62
CA GLU A 26 5.45 -6.19 13.04
C GLU A 26 4.11 -6.44 13.73
N GLU A 27 3.09 -5.66 13.37
CA GLU A 27 1.75 -5.77 13.93
C GLU A 27 0.94 -6.93 13.32
N PHE A 28 0.99 -7.10 12.00
CA PHE A 28 0.23 -8.09 11.25
C PHE A 28 1.15 -9.16 10.65
N LYS A 29 1.85 -9.89 11.54
CA LYS A 29 2.91 -10.84 11.18
C LYS A 29 2.45 -11.92 10.20
N ASP A 30 1.24 -12.41 10.40
CA ASP A 30 0.64 -13.49 9.61
C ASP A 30 0.00 -13.00 8.31
N ASN A 31 -0.13 -11.68 8.14
CA ASN A 31 -0.69 -11.11 6.93
C ASN A 31 0.41 -10.75 5.93
N HIS A 32 0.03 -10.78 4.66
CA HIS A 32 0.87 -10.27 3.60
C HIS A 32 0.82 -8.73 3.60
N VAL A 33 1.97 -8.09 3.80
CA VAL A 33 2.11 -6.63 3.83
C VAL A 33 3.06 -6.24 2.70
N LEU A 34 2.55 -5.55 1.69
CA LEU A 34 3.29 -5.18 0.47
C LEU A 34 4.04 -3.86 0.66
N TYR A 35 5.18 -3.72 -0.02
CA TYR A 35 5.69 -2.40 -0.32
C TYR A 35 4.77 -1.77 -1.36
N GLY A 36 4.42 -0.50 -1.18
CA GLY A 36 3.66 0.27 -2.14
C GLY A 36 4.28 1.65 -2.33
N LEU A 37 4.23 2.12 -3.57
CA LEU A 37 4.63 3.46 -3.94
C LEU A 37 3.56 4.06 -4.83
N ALA A 38 3.08 5.22 -4.42
CA ALA A 38 2.07 5.96 -5.15
C ALA A 38 2.78 7.16 -5.80
N ILE A 39 2.94 7.11 -7.13
CA ILE A 39 3.66 8.13 -7.90
C ILE A 39 2.71 8.87 -8.85
N LYS A 40 3.13 10.07 -9.28
CA LYS A 40 2.34 10.94 -10.15
C LYS A 40 0.95 11.28 -9.59
N ILE A 41 0.83 11.35 -8.26
CA ILE A 41 -0.38 11.80 -7.58
C ILE A 41 -0.37 13.32 -7.52
N ASP A 42 -1.39 13.95 -8.09
CA ASP A 42 -1.66 15.38 -8.00
C ASP A 42 -3.05 15.70 -7.45
N ALA A 43 -3.66 14.72 -6.76
CA ALA A 43 -5.00 14.83 -6.23
C ALA A 43 -5.09 15.87 -5.10
N VAL A 44 -6.00 16.83 -5.25
CA VAL A 44 -6.30 17.86 -4.25
C VAL A 44 -7.70 17.65 -3.71
N LYS A 45 -7.85 17.66 -2.38
CA LYS A 45 -9.14 17.55 -1.69
C LYS A 45 -9.56 18.90 -1.11
N VAL A 46 -10.77 19.36 -1.46
CA VAL A 46 -11.41 20.55 -0.88
C VAL A 46 -12.81 20.17 -0.42
N GLY A 47 -13.04 20.18 0.90
CA GLY A 47 -14.27 19.68 1.50
C GLY A 47 -14.48 18.19 1.20
N ASN A 48 -15.60 17.87 0.53
CA ASN A 48 -15.96 16.52 0.09
C ASN A 48 -15.64 16.26 -1.40
N LYS A 49 -14.94 17.18 -2.08
CA LYS A 49 -14.56 17.06 -3.49
C LYS A 49 -13.08 16.72 -3.63
N ILE A 50 -12.77 15.88 -4.60
CA ILE A 50 -11.41 15.51 -5.00
C ILE A 50 -11.26 15.84 -6.47
N THR A 51 -10.21 16.58 -6.81
CA THR A 51 -9.82 16.88 -8.20
C THR A 51 -8.45 16.27 -8.46
N GLN A 52 -8.28 15.61 -9.60
CA GLN A 52 -7.00 15.11 -10.11
C GLN A 52 -6.83 15.60 -11.55
N ASN A 53 -5.61 15.98 -11.93
CA ASN A 53 -5.34 16.40 -13.32
C ASN A 53 -4.55 15.32 -14.08
N SER A 54 -3.87 14.44 -13.35
CA SER A 54 -3.03 13.38 -13.91
C SER A 54 -3.48 12.00 -13.44
N LYS A 55 -3.16 10.97 -14.23
CA LYS A 55 -3.31 9.59 -13.79
C LYS A 55 -2.22 9.26 -12.77
N ALA A 56 -2.64 8.92 -11.56
CA ALA A 56 -1.79 8.31 -10.56
C ALA A 56 -1.32 6.92 -11.02
N ILE A 57 -0.13 6.52 -10.60
CA ILE A 57 0.40 5.17 -10.78
C ILE A 57 0.69 4.60 -9.40
N ILE A 58 0.16 3.42 -9.12
CA ILE A 58 0.48 2.65 -7.93
C ILE A 58 1.41 1.52 -8.38
N GLN A 59 2.59 1.46 -7.79
CA GLN A 59 3.52 0.33 -7.91
C GLN A 59 3.57 -0.39 -6.57
N PHE A 60 3.57 -1.71 -6.59
CA PHE A 60 3.61 -2.51 -5.37
C PHE A 60 4.35 -3.83 -5.59
N GLY A 61 4.75 -4.46 -4.49
CA GLY A 61 5.38 -5.78 -4.51
C GLY A 61 6.12 -6.11 -3.22
N ASP A 62 6.97 -7.13 -3.34
CA ASP A 62 7.83 -7.60 -2.26
C ASP A 62 9.12 -6.78 -2.13
N LYS A 63 9.83 -6.97 -1.00
CA LYS A 63 11.15 -6.35 -0.77
C LYS A 63 12.12 -6.67 -1.90
N TYR A 64 12.04 -7.90 -2.39
CA TYR A 64 12.90 -8.46 -3.41
C TYR A 64 12.03 -9.01 -4.54
N ASN A 65 11.58 -8.12 -5.43
CA ASN A 65 10.65 -8.43 -6.50
C ASN A 65 11.35 -9.00 -7.76
N LYS A 66 12.20 -10.03 -7.59
CA LYS A 66 13.02 -10.61 -8.68
C LYS A 66 12.28 -11.63 -9.53
N THR A 67 11.27 -12.27 -8.95
CA THR A 67 10.40 -13.26 -9.56
C THR A 67 8.98 -12.95 -9.13
N MET A 68 7.98 -13.27 -9.97
CA MET A 68 6.58 -13.14 -9.55
C MET A 68 6.35 -14.06 -8.35
N SER A 69 5.82 -13.52 -7.25
CA SER A 69 5.39 -14.34 -6.12
C SER A 69 4.03 -14.95 -6.42
N GLU A 70 3.68 -16.07 -5.78
CA GLU A 70 2.37 -16.73 -5.97
C GLU A 70 1.19 -15.87 -5.49
N GLU A 71 1.49 -14.83 -4.72
CA GLU A 71 0.55 -13.96 -4.03
C GLU A 71 0.29 -12.64 -4.79
N VAL A 72 0.97 -12.43 -5.93
CA VAL A 72 0.90 -11.21 -6.78
C VAL A 72 0.62 -11.53 -8.24
#